data_AF-A0A5J4U2H1-F1
#
_entry.id   AF-A0A5J4U2H1-F1
#
_cell.length_a   1.000
_cell.length_b   1.000
_cell.length_c   1.000
_cell.angle_alpha   90.00
_cell.angle_beta   90.00
_cell.angle_gamma   90.00
#
_symmetry.space_group_name_H-M   'P 1'
#
loop_
_entity.id
_entity.type
_entity.pdbx_description
1 polymer ?
#
loop_
_entity_poly.entity_id
_entity_poly.type
_entity_poly.pdbx_seq_one_letter_code
_entity_poly.pdbx_strand_id
1 'polypeptide(L)'
;MLLKSGAKHLVQCSRSGGGDSQQTKKFDQLRSQYNAEIIVKKCDVSNSNQIRGLLADIRSDMPPLRGIIHGAMVLQDEYLHSQTDKSFRAVLGPKALGAWLIHDDTLKNKDLIDFFIMLSSLNVVVGTK
;
A
#
# COMPACT_ATOMS: atom_id res chain seq x y z
N MET A 1 -11.21 9.56 -4.49
CA MET A 1 -10.72 10.91 -4.14
C MET A 1 -9.60 11.31 -5.09
N LEU A 2 -8.47 10.58 -5.14
CA LEU A 2 -7.34 10.91 -6.03
C LEU A 2 -7.72 11.17 -7.50
N LEU A 3 -8.54 10.31 -8.11
CA LEU A 3 -9.01 10.52 -9.49
C LEU A 3 -9.81 11.83 -9.66
N LYS A 4 -10.64 12.17 -8.67
CA LYS A 4 -11.38 13.45 -8.65
C LYS A 4 -10.44 14.64 -8.50
N SER A 5 -9.34 14.46 -7.78
CA SER A 5 -8.28 15.45 -7.61
C SER A 5 -7.30 15.50 -8.80
N GLY A 6 -7.56 14.76 -9.88
CA GLY A 6 -6.79 14.84 -11.12
C GLY A 6 -5.75 13.74 -11.33
N ALA A 7 -5.59 12.79 -10.41
CA ALA A 7 -4.69 11.65 -10.61
C ALA A 7 -5.11 10.82 -11.84
N LYS A 8 -4.15 10.49 -12.71
CA LYS A 8 -4.38 9.73 -13.94
C LYS A 8 -3.78 8.33 -13.94
N HIS A 9 -2.78 8.08 -13.10
CA HIS A 9 -2.10 6.79 -12.99
C HIS A 9 -2.13 6.36 -11.53
N LEU A 10 -2.80 5.25 -11.24
CA LEU A 10 -2.92 4.70 -9.90
C LEU A 10 -2.51 3.25 -9.89
N VAL A 11 -1.66 2.88 -8.94
CA VAL A 11 -1.33 1.48 -8.65
C VAL A 11 -1.90 1.11 -7.29
N GLN A 12 -2.81 0.15 -7.28
CA GLN A 12 -3.30 -0.47 -6.06
C GLN A 12 -2.56 -1.79 -5.86
N CYS A 13 -1.93 -1.95 -4.70
CA CYS A 13 -1.25 -3.19 -4.35
C CYS A 13 -1.92 -3.90 -3.17
N SER A 14 -1.97 -5.23 -3.23
CA SER A 14 -2.42 -6.08 -2.12
C SER A 14 -1.87 -7.50 -2.27
N ARG A 15 -1.87 -8.28 -1.18
CA ARG A 15 -1.39 -9.68 -1.20
C ARG A 15 -2.21 -10.59 -2.12
N SER A 16 -3.50 -10.29 -2.31
CA SER A 16 -4.37 -11.05 -3.21
C SER A 16 -4.23 -10.62 -4.67
N GLY A 17 -3.76 -9.40 -4.94
CA GLY A 17 -3.52 -8.92 -6.31
C GLY A 17 -4.79 -8.65 -7.13
N GLY A 18 -5.93 -8.49 -6.48
CA GLY A 18 -7.23 -8.37 -7.15
C GLY A 18 -7.80 -9.75 -7.49
N GLY A 19 -9.00 -10.02 -7.01
CA GLY A 19 -9.70 -11.29 -7.24
C GLY A 19 -11.21 -11.22 -7.00
N ASP A 20 -11.70 -10.05 -6.58
CA ASP A 20 -13.13 -9.81 -6.41
C ASP A 20 -13.69 -9.18 -7.69
N SER A 21 -14.63 -9.88 -8.32
CA SER A 21 -15.34 -9.40 -9.52
C SER A 21 -15.98 -8.02 -9.32
N GLN A 22 -16.41 -7.69 -8.09
CA GLN A 22 -16.98 -6.40 -7.77
C GLN A 22 -15.92 -5.29 -7.78
N GLN A 23 -14.74 -5.56 -7.23
CA GLN A 23 -13.60 -4.63 -7.27
C GLN A 23 -13.18 -4.34 -8.71
N THR A 24 -13.04 -5.38 -9.55
CA THR A 24 -12.66 -5.23 -10.96
C THR A 24 -13.64 -4.34 -11.70
N LYS A 25 -14.95 -4.63 -11.59
CA LYS A 25 -16.01 -3.80 -12.21
C LYS A 25 -15.96 -2.35 -11.74
N LYS A 26 -15.72 -2.12 -10.45
CA LYS A 26 -15.59 -0.76 -9.89
C LYS A 26 -14.38 -0.03 -10.46
N PHE A 27 -13.23 -0.71 -10.60
CA PHE A 27 -12.06 -0.09 -11.23
C PHE A 27 -12.29 0.19 -12.71
N ASP A 28 -12.96 -0.69 -13.47
CA ASP A 28 -13.30 -0.44 -14.88
C ASP A 28 -14.19 0.79 -15.04
N GLN A 29 -15.22 0.92 -14.20
CA GLN A 29 -16.08 2.10 -14.16
C GLN A 29 -15.27 3.38 -13.88
N LEU A 30 -14.34 3.33 -12.93
CA LEU A 30 -13.50 4.48 -12.59
C LEU A 30 -12.50 4.83 -13.69
N ARG A 31 -11.90 3.83 -14.38
CA ARG A 31 -11.02 4.04 -15.53
C ARG A 31 -11.75 4.83 -16.62
N SER A 32 -12.95 4.38 -17.01
CA SER A 32 -13.77 5.03 -18.02
C SER A 32 -14.26 6.41 -17.58
N GLN A 33 -14.73 6.55 -16.34
CA GLN A 33 -15.28 7.81 -15.83
C GLN A 33 -14.23 8.94 -15.78
N TYR A 34 -13.00 8.62 -15.39
CA TYR A 34 -11.97 9.64 -15.17
C TYR A 34 -10.92 9.68 -16.28
N ASN A 35 -11.03 8.85 -17.31
CA ASN A 35 -9.99 8.60 -18.33
C ASN A 35 -8.62 8.44 -17.65
N ALA A 36 -8.54 7.42 -16.80
CA ALA A 36 -7.40 7.17 -15.94
C ALA A 36 -7.00 5.69 -15.99
N GLU A 37 -5.72 5.44 -15.79
CA GLU A 37 -5.15 4.12 -15.67
C GLU A 37 -5.11 3.70 -14.19
N ILE A 38 -5.73 2.56 -13.91
CA ILE A 38 -5.69 1.92 -12.59
C ILE A 38 -5.08 0.55 -12.81
N ILE A 39 -3.98 0.23 -12.13
CA ILE A 39 -3.33 -1.08 -12.20
C ILE A 39 -3.44 -1.73 -10.83
N VAL A 40 -3.82 -3.01 -10.82
CA VAL A 40 -3.79 -3.83 -9.61
C VAL A 40 -2.56 -4.72 -9.67
N LYS A 41 -1.70 -4.65 -8.66
CA LYS A 41 -0.50 -5.47 -8.56
C LYS A 41 -0.57 -6.34 -7.29
N LYS A 42 -0.17 -7.60 -7.43
CA LYS A 42 0.00 -8.49 -6.28
C LYS A 42 1.32 -8.14 -5.59
N CYS A 43 1.27 -7.74 -4.32
CA CYS A 43 2.45 -7.44 -3.53
C CYS A 43 2.16 -7.58 -2.04
N ASP A 44 3.05 -8.27 -1.32
CA ASP A 44 3.17 -8.15 0.13
C ASP A 44 4.19 -7.06 0.45
N VAL A 45 3.73 -5.97 1.04
CA VAL A 45 4.59 -4.83 1.38
C VAL A 45 5.63 -5.16 2.47
N SER A 46 5.43 -6.24 3.22
CA SER A 46 6.39 -6.74 4.21
C SER A 46 7.53 -7.54 3.56
N ASN A 47 7.44 -7.85 2.26
CA ASN A 47 8.45 -8.59 1.52
C ASN A 47 9.32 -7.62 0.69
N SER A 48 10.59 -7.49 1.10
CA SER A 48 11.52 -6.57 0.47
C SER A 48 11.72 -6.79 -1.04
N ASN A 49 11.78 -8.04 -1.50
CA ASN A 49 11.97 -8.34 -2.91
C ASN A 49 10.72 -7.96 -3.73
N GLN A 50 9.53 -8.18 -3.19
CA GLN A 50 8.29 -7.78 -3.86
C GLN A 50 8.14 -6.27 -3.94
N ILE A 51 8.50 -5.52 -2.88
CA ILE A 51 8.50 -4.05 -2.93
C ILE A 51 9.47 -3.52 -3.98
N ARG A 52 10.72 -4.02 -4.01
CA ARG A 52 11.71 -3.59 -5.00
C ARG A 52 11.22 -3.88 -6.42
N GLY A 53 10.67 -5.08 -6.66
CA GLY A 53 10.10 -5.44 -7.95
C GLY A 53 8.94 -4.54 -8.35
N LEU A 54 7.98 -4.32 -7.43
CA LEU A 54 6.83 -3.45 -7.67
C LEU A 54 7.26 -2.01 -8.01
N LEU A 55 8.18 -1.43 -7.26
CA LEU A 55 8.63 -0.06 -7.49
C LEU A 55 9.48 0.06 -8.76
N ALA A 56 10.26 -0.97 -9.10
CA ALA A 56 10.98 -1.04 -10.38
C ALA A 56 10.01 -1.09 -11.58
N ASP A 57 8.99 -1.95 -11.53
CA ASP A 57 7.92 -2.01 -12.54
C ASP A 57 7.26 -0.64 -12.71
N ILE A 58 6.90 0.01 -11.60
CA ILE A 58 6.26 1.35 -11.63
C ILE A 58 7.16 2.37 -12.31
N ARG A 59 8.46 2.40 -11.99
CA ARG A 59 9.40 3.35 -12.62
C ARG A 59 9.62 3.08 -14.11
N SER A 60 9.52 1.82 -14.54
CA SER A 60 9.66 1.42 -15.93
C SER A 60 8.42 1.74 -16.76
N ASP A 61 7.25 1.40 -16.23
CA ASP A 61 6.03 1.30 -17.04
C ASP A 61 5.13 2.54 -16.90
N MET A 62 5.34 3.36 -15.87
CA MET A 62 4.44 4.46 -15.49
C MET A 62 5.18 5.80 -15.43
N PRO A 63 4.44 6.94 -15.44
CA PRO A 63 5.02 8.23 -15.11
C PRO A 63 5.69 8.22 -13.73
N PRO A 64 6.62 9.18 -13.46
CA PRO A 64 7.36 9.21 -12.20
C PRO A 64 6.46 9.06 -10.97
N LEU A 65 6.86 8.22 -10.02
CA LEU A 65 6.14 8.03 -8.77
C LEU A 65 6.19 9.35 -7.97
N ARG A 66 5.03 9.98 -7.75
CA ARG A 66 4.93 11.24 -7.00
C ARG A 66 4.27 11.11 -5.64
N GLY A 67 3.64 9.98 -5.34
CA GLY A 67 2.81 9.87 -4.15
C GLY A 67 2.58 8.46 -3.67
N ILE A 68 2.64 8.28 -2.35
CA ILE A 68 2.42 7.00 -1.67
C ILE A 68 1.36 7.18 -0.61
N ILE A 69 0.38 6.27 -0.59
CA ILE A 69 -0.59 6.13 0.51
C ILE A 69 -0.45 4.73 1.07
N HIS A 70 0.09 4.65 2.27
CA HIS A 70 0.32 3.40 2.98
C HIS A 70 -0.85 3.10 3.92
N GLY A 71 -1.78 2.26 3.43
CA GLY A 71 -2.93 1.75 4.18
C GLY A 71 -2.87 0.24 4.41
N ALA A 72 -1.73 -0.40 4.18
CA ALA A 72 -1.58 -1.84 4.37
C ALA A 72 -1.58 -2.18 5.87
N MET A 73 -2.46 -3.09 6.26
CA MET A 73 -2.55 -3.55 7.65
C MET A 73 -3.21 -4.93 7.70
N VAL A 74 -2.97 -5.62 8.81
CA VAL A 74 -3.70 -6.81 9.22
C VAL A 74 -4.11 -6.60 10.66
N LEU A 75 -5.35 -6.92 11.00
CA LEU A 75 -5.82 -6.96 12.38
C LEU A 75 -5.71 -8.40 12.88
N GLN A 76 -5.06 -8.55 14.03
CA GLN A 76 -4.96 -9.81 14.75
C GLN A 76 -4.95 -9.47 16.23
N ASP A 77 -6.14 -9.18 16.74
CA ASP A 77 -6.34 -8.75 18.11
C ASP A 77 -6.21 -9.95 19.05
N GLU A 78 -5.22 -9.89 19.94
CA GLU A 78 -5.01 -10.88 20.99
C GLU A 78 -4.58 -10.18 22.26
N TYR A 79 -4.94 -10.74 23.41
CA TYR A 79 -4.44 -10.27 24.70
C TYR A 79 -2.91 -10.35 24.75
N LEU A 80 -2.29 -9.43 25.49
CA LEU A 80 -0.83 -9.33 25.58
C LEU A 80 -0.16 -10.66 25.99
N HIS A 81 -0.79 -11.43 26.89
CA HIS A 81 -0.27 -12.72 27.35
C HIS A 81 -0.46 -13.86 26.34
N SER A 82 -1.33 -13.68 25.33
CA SER A 82 -1.57 -14.63 24.25
C SER A 82 -0.73 -14.33 23.01
N GLN A 83 -0.19 -13.11 22.91
CA GLN A 83 0.63 -12.68 21.78
C GLN A 83 1.88 -13.56 21.63
N THR A 84 2.14 -13.93 20.38
CA THR A 84 3.34 -14.63 19.96
C THR A 84 4.20 -13.72 19.09
N ASP A 85 5.48 -14.04 18.93
CA ASP A 85 6.34 -13.33 17.96
C ASP A 85 5.73 -13.36 16.54
N LYS A 86 5.04 -14.45 16.19
CA LYS A 86 4.34 -14.60 14.91
C LYS A 86 3.16 -13.63 14.76
N SER A 87 2.25 -13.56 15.74
CA SER A 87 1.09 -12.65 15.70
C SER A 87 1.55 -11.18 15.72
N PHE A 88 2.58 -10.88 16.51
CA PHE A 88 3.17 -9.55 16.59
C PHE A 88 3.77 -9.10 15.24
N ARG A 89 4.58 -9.96 14.60
CA ARG A 89 5.13 -9.71 13.25
C ARG A 89 4.06 -9.62 12.18
N ALA A 90 2.97 -10.38 12.29
CA ALA A 90 1.88 -10.34 11.33
C ALA A 90 1.19 -8.97 11.27
N VAL A 91 1.09 -8.26 12.40
CA VAL A 91 0.49 -6.92 12.49
C VAL A 91 1.51 -5.82 12.15
N LEU A 92 2.73 -5.90 12.70
CA LEU A 92 3.76 -4.88 12.46
C LEU A 92 4.37 -4.93 11.06
N GLY A 93 4.46 -6.12 10.47
CA GLY A 93 5.03 -6.37 9.14
C GLY A 93 4.43 -5.45 8.07
N PRO A 94 3.12 -5.54 7.79
CA PRO A 94 2.51 -4.76 6.72
C PRO A 94 2.51 -3.25 7.00
N LYS A 95 2.61 -2.83 8.27
CA LYS A 95 2.52 -1.41 8.67
C LYS A 95 3.89 -0.75 8.81
N ALA A 96 4.66 -1.12 9.83
CA ALA A 96 5.93 -0.47 10.14
C ALA A 96 7.04 -0.90 9.18
N LEU A 97 7.24 -2.21 9.03
CA LEU A 97 8.27 -2.74 8.12
C LEU A 97 7.92 -2.41 6.66
N GLY A 98 6.66 -2.55 6.26
CA GLY A 98 6.21 -2.21 4.91
C GLY A 98 6.45 -0.74 4.57
N ALA A 99 6.09 0.19 5.47
CA ALA A 99 6.38 1.61 5.27
C ALA A 99 7.89 1.88 5.18
N TRP A 100 8.71 1.24 6.03
CA TRP A 100 10.16 1.38 5.99
C TRP A 100 10.77 0.91 4.67
N LEU A 101 10.36 -0.27 4.18
CA LEU A 101 10.88 -0.82 2.92
C LEU A 101 10.56 0.07 1.72
N ILE A 102 9.35 0.63 1.68
CA ILE A 102 8.97 1.57 0.63
C ILE A 102 9.80 2.86 0.74
N HIS A 103 9.92 3.42 1.93
CA HIS A 103 10.68 4.65 2.17
C HIS A 103 12.17 4.51 1.80
N ASP A 104 12.81 3.42 2.22
CA ASP A 104 14.21 3.14 1.91
C ASP A 104 14.45 2.98 0.40
N ASP A 105 13.54 2.28 -0.31
CA ASP A 105 13.66 2.11 -1.76
C ASP A 105 13.47 3.43 -2.51
N THR A 106 12.48 4.26 -2.15
CA THR A 106 12.27 5.54 -2.83
C THR A 106 13.42 6.52 -2.59
N LEU A 107 14.02 6.54 -1.40
CA LEU A 107 15.21 7.34 -1.12
C LEU A 107 16.42 6.89 -1.94
N LYS A 108 16.69 5.59 -1.99
CA LYS A 108 17.83 5.03 -2.75
C LYS A 108 17.75 5.34 -4.24
N ASN A 109 16.54 5.33 -4.79
CA ASN A 109 16.28 5.61 -6.19
C ASN A 109 16.04 7.10 -6.48
N LYS A 110 16.08 7.97 -5.46
CA LYS A 110 15.89 9.42 -5.57
C LYS A 110 14.55 9.81 -6.21
N ASP A 111 13.48 9.07 -5.88
CA ASP A 111 12.14 9.40 -6.36
C ASP A 111 11.69 10.76 -5.80
N LEU A 112 11.10 11.58 -6.66
CA LEU A 112 10.56 12.89 -6.27
C LEU A 112 9.15 12.73 -5.71
N ILE A 113 9.07 12.25 -4.47
CA ILE A 113 7.80 12.04 -3.76
C ILE A 113 7.26 13.38 -3.22
N ASP A 114 6.09 13.79 -3.69
CA ASP A 114 5.38 14.98 -3.21
C ASP A 114 4.62 14.70 -1.91
N PHE A 115 4.16 13.45 -1.71
CA PHE A 115 3.50 13.03 -0.47
C PHE A 115 3.74 11.56 -0.12
N PHE A 116 3.95 11.30 1.17
CA PHE A 116 4.02 9.97 1.75
C PHE A 116 3.05 9.91 2.94
N ILE A 117 1.85 9.37 2.72
CA ILE A 117 0.76 9.38 3.69
C ILE A 117 0.68 8.01 4.37
N MET A 118 0.71 7.99 5.70
CA MET A 118 0.52 6.77 6.50
C MET A 118 -0.83 6.81 7.21
N LEU A 119 -1.62 5.74 7.05
CA LEU A 119 -2.87 5.61 7.81
C LEU A 119 -2.58 5.03 9.19
N SER A 120 -3.12 5.68 10.22
CA SER A 120 -3.04 5.24 11.62
C SER A 120 -4.42 5.19 12.26
N SER A 121 -4.47 4.73 13.51
CA SER A 121 -5.68 4.62 14.33
C SER A 121 -5.49 5.38 15.64
N LEU A 122 -6.58 5.94 16.19
CA LEU A 122 -6.60 6.56 17.52
C LEU A 122 -6.11 5.61 18.61
N ASN A 123 -6.28 4.30 18.45
CA ASN A 123 -5.83 3.28 19.40
C ASN A 123 -4.31 3.34 19.68
N VAL A 124 -3.51 3.92 18.77
CA VAL A 124 -2.07 4.14 19.01
C VAL A 124 -1.82 5.15 20.13
N VAL A 125 -2.72 6.13 20.28
CA VAL A 125 -2.57 7.22 21.27
C VAL A 125 -3.27 6.87 22.58
N VAL A 126 -4.51 6.38 22.50
CA VAL A 126 -5.35 6.17 23.70
C VAL A 126 -5.32 4.73 24.23
N GLY A 127 -4.75 3.79 23.47
CA GLY A 127 -4.83 2.36 23.77
C GLY A 127 -6.22 1.78 23.50
N THR A 128 -6.28 0.46 23.41
CA THR A 128 -7.55 -0.30 23.39
C THR A 128 -7.50 -1.34 24.49
N LYS A 129 -8.66 -1.64 25.06
CA LYS A 129 -8.82 -2.68 26.07
C LYS A 129 -8.98 -4.04 25.43
#